data_AF-A0A970EF67-F1
#
_entry.id   AF-A0A970EF67-F1
#
_cell.length_a   1.000
_cell.length_b   1.000
_cell.length_c   1.000
_cell.angle_alpha   90.00
_cell.angle_beta   90.00
_cell.angle_gamma   90.00
#
_symmetry.space_group_name_H-M   'P 1'
#
loop_
_entity.id
_entity.type
_entity.pdbx_description
1 polymer ?
#
loop_
_entity_poly.entity_id
_entity_poly.type
_entity_poly.pdbx_seq_one_letter_code
_entity_poly.pdbx_strand_id
1 'polypeptide(L)'
;LASQDPNGPYGGSTYFMPLSPGAFKEFDTDGNSCCHGTGMENHSKYEDSIYFASSDNKTLYVNLYIPSSLCWGDLKIAQKGNIIKGERVEFSVQSAAADIAFRIPNWAKGYKIEFSKEAKYDEKDGFIIVPSFGDGKIILSFGMEFELKGVPDDDTISSLHYGPMVMVILSSDEKYITLSKGDVFNIRKSEKPLEFELNGYKIVPNFMTNKSRYHAYFKVK
;
A
#
# COMPACT_ATOMS: atom_id res chain seq x y z
N LEU A 1 7.21 6.20 -3.66
CA LEU A 1 5.98 6.44 -4.45
C LEU A 1 5.50 7.89 -4.38
N ALA A 2 4.97 8.38 -3.24
CA ALA A 2 4.37 9.73 -3.15
C ALA A 2 5.37 10.91 -3.26
N SER A 3 6.67 10.62 -3.24
CA SER A 3 7.77 11.56 -3.18
C SER A 3 8.42 11.83 -4.54
N GLN A 4 7.92 11.26 -5.62
CA GLN A 4 8.40 11.48 -6.98
C GLN A 4 7.31 12.14 -7.80
N ASP A 5 7.65 13.10 -8.68
CA ASP A 5 6.72 13.56 -9.72
C ASP A 5 6.63 12.50 -10.83
N PRO A 6 5.51 11.77 -10.97
CA PRO A 6 5.34 10.75 -12.00
C PRO A 6 5.06 11.35 -13.39
N ASN A 7 4.77 12.64 -13.50
CA ASN A 7 4.33 13.30 -14.73
C ASN A 7 5.38 14.22 -15.35
N GLY A 8 6.48 14.51 -14.64
CA GLY A 8 7.57 15.35 -15.12
C GLY A 8 8.53 14.59 -16.04
N PRO A 9 9.07 15.23 -17.11
CA PRO A 9 9.96 14.57 -18.07
C PRO A 9 11.29 14.09 -17.46
N TYR A 10 11.71 14.65 -16.32
CA TYR A 10 12.96 14.32 -15.64
C TYR A 10 12.75 13.60 -14.31
N GLY A 11 11.49 13.34 -13.93
CA GLY A 11 11.14 13.09 -12.54
C GLY A 11 11.48 14.28 -11.64
N GLY A 12 11.27 14.14 -10.34
CA GLY A 12 11.61 15.15 -9.34
C GLY A 12 11.26 14.63 -7.96
N SER A 13 12.09 14.91 -6.95
CA SER A 13 11.92 14.39 -5.60
C SER A 13 11.36 15.46 -4.68
N THR A 14 10.40 15.10 -3.81
CA THR A 14 10.00 16.01 -2.74
C THR A 14 11.01 15.96 -1.59
N TYR A 15 11.37 17.13 -1.05
CA TYR A 15 12.23 17.21 0.13
C TYR A 15 11.41 17.13 1.41
N PHE A 16 10.38 17.97 1.51
CA PHE A 16 9.40 17.95 2.60
C PHE A 16 8.06 17.47 2.08
N MET A 17 7.43 16.54 2.82
CA MET A 17 6.06 16.13 2.58
C MET A 17 5.14 17.00 3.47
N PRO A 18 4.48 18.04 2.94
CA PRO A 18 3.73 18.94 3.79
C PRO A 18 2.44 18.28 4.28
N LEU A 19 2.09 18.55 5.53
CA LEU A 19 0.94 17.95 6.22
C LEU A 19 -0.08 18.99 6.69
N SER A 20 0.25 20.28 6.58
CA SER A 20 -0.64 21.39 6.90
C SER A 20 -1.85 21.41 5.95
N PRO A 21 -3.03 21.84 6.44
CA PRO A 21 -4.22 22.01 5.61
C PRO A 21 -3.95 22.84 4.35
N GLY A 22 -4.44 22.38 3.20
CA GLY A 22 -4.33 23.10 1.93
C GLY A 22 -2.91 23.19 1.36
N ALA A 23 -1.93 22.49 1.95
CA ALA A 23 -0.57 22.44 1.41
C ALA A 23 -0.48 21.55 0.17
N PHE A 24 0.61 21.67 -0.59
CA PHE A 24 0.85 20.91 -1.82
C PHE A 24 2.33 20.52 -1.92
N LYS A 25 2.63 19.47 -2.70
CA LYS A 25 4.01 18.98 -2.83
C LYS A 25 4.77 19.81 -3.84
N GLU A 26 6.01 20.10 -3.50
CA GLU A 26 7.02 20.60 -4.42
C GLU A 26 8.01 19.49 -4.75
N PHE A 27 8.50 19.51 -5.98
CA PHE A 27 9.43 18.51 -6.51
C PHE A 27 10.66 19.22 -7.04
N ASP A 28 11.79 18.87 -6.45
CA ASP A 28 13.11 19.35 -6.84
C ASP A 28 13.61 18.53 -8.03
N THR A 29 13.99 19.22 -9.12
CA THR A 29 14.42 18.60 -10.38
C THR A 29 15.88 18.87 -10.74
N ASP A 30 16.51 19.85 -10.10
CA ASP A 30 17.85 20.34 -10.42
C ASP A 30 18.71 20.65 -9.19
N GLY A 31 18.15 20.52 -7.99
CA GLY A 31 18.83 20.72 -6.73
C GLY A 31 19.68 19.54 -6.28
N ASN A 32 20.80 19.85 -5.62
CA ASN A 32 21.69 18.87 -4.98
C ASN A 32 21.28 18.61 -3.53
N SER A 33 19.99 18.46 -3.28
CA SER A 33 19.46 18.24 -1.93
C SER A 33 19.65 16.77 -1.51
N CYS A 34 19.77 16.51 -0.20
CA CYS A 34 19.97 15.14 0.27
C CYS A 34 18.79 14.20 -0.06
N CYS A 35 17.57 14.72 -0.06
CA CYS A 35 16.37 13.96 -0.48
C CYS A 35 16.33 13.71 -2.00
N HIS A 36 17.02 14.53 -2.80
CA HIS A 36 17.19 14.26 -4.21
C HIS A 36 18.14 13.09 -4.44
N GLY A 37 19.27 13.06 -3.74
CA GLY A 37 20.21 11.92 -3.76
C GLY A 37 19.52 10.59 -3.42
N THR A 38 18.84 10.52 -2.26
CA THR A 38 18.10 9.31 -1.87
C THR A 38 16.87 9.06 -2.74
N GLY A 39 16.24 10.12 -3.26
CA GLY A 39 15.15 10.05 -4.23
C GLY A 39 15.54 9.24 -5.47
N MET A 40 16.74 9.46 -6.02
CA MET A 40 17.27 8.67 -7.13
C MET A 40 17.44 7.18 -6.79
N GLU A 41 17.88 6.86 -5.56
CA GLU A 41 18.08 5.48 -5.13
C GLU A 41 16.76 4.72 -4.91
N ASN A 42 15.75 5.37 -4.33
CA ASN A 42 14.52 4.75 -3.84
C ASN A 42 13.80 3.89 -4.90
N HIS A 43 13.83 4.33 -6.15
CA HIS A 43 13.10 3.68 -7.26
C HIS A 43 13.79 2.45 -7.82
N SER A 44 15.06 2.23 -7.47
CA SER A 44 15.89 1.11 -7.94
C SER A 44 15.87 -0.11 -7.02
N LYS A 45 15.16 -0.05 -5.89
CA LYS A 45 15.20 -1.04 -4.81
C LYS A 45 13.81 -1.50 -4.37
N TYR A 46 12.79 -1.34 -5.22
CA TYR A 46 11.42 -1.72 -4.86
C TYR A 46 11.27 -3.23 -4.67
N GLU A 47 12.08 -4.01 -5.37
CA GLU A 47 12.12 -5.46 -5.34
C GLU A 47 12.71 -6.04 -4.05
N ASP A 48 13.61 -5.31 -3.38
CA ASP A 48 14.44 -5.80 -2.27
C ASP A 48 13.63 -6.26 -1.05
N SER A 49 12.40 -5.76 -0.92
CA SER A 49 11.52 -6.05 0.23
C SER A 49 10.28 -6.87 -0.13
N ILE A 50 10.18 -7.36 -1.37
CA ILE A 50 9.04 -8.19 -1.80
C ILE A 50 9.12 -9.58 -1.18
N TYR A 51 10.31 -10.19 -1.19
CA TYR A 51 10.53 -11.55 -0.72
C TYR A 51 11.69 -11.64 0.27
N PHE A 52 11.57 -12.50 1.27
CA PHE A 52 12.67 -12.85 2.18
C PHE A 52 12.76 -14.37 2.36
N ALA A 53 13.95 -14.91 2.62
CA ALA A 53 14.13 -16.32 2.96
C ALA A 53 14.37 -16.50 4.46
N SER A 54 13.88 -17.60 5.03
CA SER A 54 14.27 -18.02 6.38
C SER A 54 15.78 -18.32 6.44
N SER A 55 16.37 -18.21 7.63
CA SER A 55 17.81 -18.48 7.83
C SER A 55 18.24 -19.91 7.44
N ASP A 56 17.34 -20.88 7.54
CA ASP A 56 17.55 -22.27 7.14
C ASP A 56 17.16 -22.57 5.68
N ASN A 57 16.75 -21.55 4.92
CA ASN A 57 16.29 -21.62 3.53
C ASN A 57 15.12 -22.60 3.29
N LYS A 58 14.28 -22.83 4.29
CA LYS A 58 13.09 -23.70 4.16
C LYS A 58 11.80 -22.95 3.89
N THR A 59 11.76 -21.64 4.18
CA THR A 59 10.55 -20.84 4.02
C THR A 59 10.84 -19.59 3.20
N LEU A 60 10.03 -19.37 2.16
CA LEU A 60 9.97 -18.12 1.42
C LEU A 60 8.85 -17.24 1.97
N TYR A 61 9.20 -16.08 2.50
CA TYR A 61 8.27 -15.06 2.94
C TYR A 61 7.90 -14.12 1.79
N VAL A 62 6.62 -14.03 1.48
CA VAL A 62 6.04 -13.01 0.60
C VAL A 62 5.58 -11.85 1.48
N ASN A 63 6.37 -10.77 1.48
CA ASN A 63 6.17 -9.63 2.37
C ASN A 63 5.41 -8.48 1.71
N LEU A 64 5.61 -8.25 0.41
CA LEU A 64 4.86 -7.26 -0.37
C LEU A 64 4.12 -7.92 -1.54
N TYR A 65 2.91 -7.40 -1.80
CA TYR A 65 2.02 -7.85 -2.86
C TYR A 65 2.18 -7.00 -4.12
N ILE A 66 3.38 -7.02 -4.70
CA ILE A 66 3.76 -6.23 -5.88
C ILE A 66 4.02 -7.18 -7.05
N PRO A 67 3.42 -6.97 -8.24
CA PRO A 67 3.63 -7.81 -9.41
C PRO A 67 5.11 -8.05 -9.68
N SER A 68 5.53 -9.31 -9.63
CA SER A 68 6.94 -9.71 -9.69
C SER A 68 7.08 -11.21 -9.92
N SER A 69 8.29 -11.64 -10.25
CA SER A 69 8.66 -13.05 -10.36
C SER A 69 10.00 -13.29 -9.68
N LEU A 70 10.12 -14.40 -8.97
CA LEU A 70 11.34 -14.81 -8.27
C LEU A 70 11.69 -16.25 -8.66
N CYS A 71 12.98 -16.50 -8.88
CA CYS A 71 13.58 -17.84 -8.87
C CYS A 71 14.45 -17.94 -7.61
N TRP A 72 14.14 -18.88 -6.73
CA TRP A 72 14.84 -19.13 -5.46
C TRP A 72 15.13 -20.63 -5.32
N GLY A 73 16.36 -21.03 -5.62
CA GLY A 73 16.70 -22.44 -5.78
C GLY A 73 15.84 -23.08 -6.87
N ASP A 74 15.16 -24.17 -6.53
CA ASP A 74 14.22 -24.85 -7.42
C ASP A 74 12.83 -24.19 -7.44
N LEU A 75 12.52 -23.29 -6.50
CA LEU A 75 11.24 -22.59 -6.42
C LEU A 75 11.17 -21.45 -7.44
N LYS A 76 10.16 -21.50 -8.30
CA LYS A 76 9.74 -20.36 -9.12
C LYS A 76 8.37 -19.90 -8.69
N ILE A 77 8.27 -18.62 -8.34
CA ILE A 77 7.01 -17.99 -7.96
C ILE A 77 6.81 -16.70 -8.75
N ALA A 78 5.62 -16.51 -9.30
CA ALA A 78 5.23 -15.27 -9.96
C ALA A 78 3.92 -14.76 -9.37
N GLN A 79 3.88 -13.50 -8.95
CA GLN A 79 2.69 -12.85 -8.41
C GLN A 79 2.14 -11.81 -9.40
N LYS A 80 0.82 -11.78 -9.57
CA LYS A 80 0.10 -10.83 -10.42
C LYS A 80 -1.15 -10.32 -9.71
N GLY A 81 -1.55 -9.10 -10.03
CA GLY A 81 -2.70 -8.43 -9.42
C GLY A 81 -2.28 -7.27 -8.52
N ASN A 82 -3.25 -6.48 -8.09
CA ASN A 82 -3.01 -5.24 -7.39
C ASN A 82 -3.98 -5.02 -6.22
N ILE A 83 -3.53 -5.37 -5.00
CA ILE A 83 -4.37 -5.27 -3.79
C ILE A 83 -4.84 -3.85 -3.51
N ILE A 84 -4.04 -2.82 -3.82
CA ILE A 84 -4.45 -1.44 -3.55
C ILE A 84 -5.61 -1.02 -4.45
N LYS A 85 -5.74 -1.62 -5.64
CA LYS A 85 -6.90 -1.43 -6.53
C LYS A 85 -8.11 -2.31 -6.17
N GLY A 86 -8.03 -3.08 -5.07
CA GLY A 86 -9.06 -4.04 -4.68
C GLY A 86 -9.06 -5.32 -5.52
N GLU A 87 -7.98 -5.58 -6.27
CA GLU A 87 -7.80 -6.83 -7.00
C GLU A 87 -7.25 -7.93 -6.08
N ARG A 88 -7.54 -9.18 -6.43
CA ARG A 88 -6.88 -10.36 -5.86
C ARG A 88 -5.47 -10.52 -6.42
N VAL A 89 -4.58 -11.12 -5.63
CA VAL A 89 -3.23 -11.50 -6.06
C VAL A 89 -3.24 -12.98 -6.43
N GLU A 90 -2.82 -13.30 -7.64
CA GLU A 90 -2.59 -14.66 -8.10
C GLU A 90 -1.09 -14.96 -8.07
N PHE A 91 -0.73 -16.03 -7.36
CA PHE A 91 0.59 -16.61 -7.33
C PHE A 91 0.61 -17.87 -8.19
N SER A 92 1.48 -17.90 -9.20
CA SER A 92 1.84 -19.11 -9.92
C SER A 92 3.10 -19.69 -9.31
N VAL A 93 3.02 -20.92 -8.82
CA VAL A 93 4.11 -21.62 -8.13
C VAL A 93 4.54 -22.82 -8.97
N GLN A 94 5.85 -22.98 -9.17
CA GLN A 94 6.47 -24.16 -9.76
C GLN A 94 7.58 -24.65 -8.85
N SER A 95 7.58 -25.96 -8.61
CA SER A 95 8.59 -26.70 -7.86
C SER A 95 8.80 -26.17 -6.44
N ALA A 96 8.05 -26.66 -5.44
CA ALA A 96 8.21 -26.22 -4.06
C ALA A 96 8.14 -27.37 -3.06
N ALA A 97 9.31 -27.82 -2.57
CA ALA A 97 9.44 -28.53 -1.29
C ALA A 97 9.61 -27.56 -0.10
N ALA A 98 9.68 -26.26 -0.37
CA ALA A 98 9.77 -25.20 0.64
C ALA A 98 8.38 -24.69 1.02
N ASP A 99 8.28 -24.14 2.22
CA ASP A 99 7.07 -23.48 2.71
C ASP A 99 6.97 -22.06 2.12
N ILE A 100 5.76 -21.60 1.85
CA ILE A 100 5.50 -20.23 1.40
C ILE A 100 4.68 -19.52 2.47
N ALA A 101 5.23 -18.45 3.02
CA ALA A 101 4.60 -17.66 4.08
C ALA A 101 4.12 -16.30 3.52
N PHE A 102 2.81 -16.10 3.45
CA PHE A 102 2.21 -14.85 2.98
C PHE A 102 1.90 -13.92 4.15
N ARG A 103 2.45 -12.70 4.16
CA ARG A 103 2.22 -11.72 5.22
C ARG A 103 0.75 -11.33 5.33
N ILE A 104 0.14 -11.50 6.51
CA ILE A 104 -1.17 -10.94 6.83
C ILE A 104 -0.97 -9.48 7.24
N PRO A 105 -1.39 -8.49 6.42
CA PRO A 105 -1.20 -7.09 6.78
C PRO A 105 -2.11 -6.68 7.93
N ASN A 106 -1.59 -5.90 8.88
CA ASN A 106 -2.36 -5.46 10.05
C ASN A 106 -3.60 -4.60 9.72
N TRP A 107 -3.60 -3.94 8.56
CA TRP A 107 -4.73 -3.15 8.09
C TRP A 107 -5.84 -4.01 7.48
N ALA A 108 -5.57 -5.29 7.17
CA ALA A 108 -6.52 -6.15 6.48
C ALA A 108 -7.69 -6.51 7.40
N LYS A 109 -8.91 -6.32 6.90
CA LYS A 109 -10.16 -6.72 7.57
C LYS A 109 -10.53 -8.13 7.11
N GLY A 110 -9.68 -9.09 7.51
CA GLY A 110 -9.74 -10.47 7.06
C GLY A 110 -9.09 -10.69 5.68
N TYR A 111 -8.97 -11.95 5.31
CA TYR A 111 -8.43 -12.39 4.02
C TYR A 111 -9.21 -13.58 3.47
N LYS A 112 -9.05 -13.84 2.18
CA LYS A 112 -9.51 -15.07 1.53
C LYS A 112 -8.36 -15.70 0.76
N ILE A 113 -8.14 -16.99 0.95
CA ILE A 113 -7.14 -17.78 0.22
C ILE A 113 -7.83 -18.92 -0.55
N GLU A 114 -7.45 -19.10 -1.80
CA GLU A 114 -7.95 -20.16 -2.67
C GLU A 114 -6.77 -20.87 -3.34
N PHE A 115 -6.87 -22.19 -3.48
CA PHE A 115 -5.83 -23.02 -4.06
C PHE A 115 -6.37 -23.73 -5.31
N SER A 116 -5.54 -23.89 -6.33
CA SER A 116 -5.91 -24.67 -7.52
C SER A 116 -6.01 -26.19 -7.28
N LYS A 117 -5.57 -26.65 -6.11
CA LYS A 117 -5.59 -28.04 -5.66
C LYS A 117 -5.77 -28.09 -4.14
N GLU A 118 -6.05 -29.26 -3.59
CA GLU A 118 -6.14 -29.43 -2.15
C GLU A 118 -4.80 -29.07 -1.48
N ALA A 119 -4.85 -28.17 -0.51
CA ALA A 119 -3.70 -27.70 0.25
C ALA A 119 -4.15 -27.32 1.66
N LYS A 120 -3.25 -27.50 2.63
CA LYS A 120 -3.42 -27.02 3.99
C LYS A 120 -2.61 -25.75 4.18
N TYR A 121 -3.05 -24.93 5.12
CA TYR A 121 -2.30 -23.77 5.58
C TYR A 121 -2.56 -23.56 7.07
N ASP A 122 -1.62 -22.90 7.73
CA ASP A 122 -1.72 -22.47 9.12
C ASP A 122 -1.47 -20.96 9.22
N GLU A 123 -2.01 -20.32 10.25
CA GLU A 123 -1.66 -18.95 10.59
C GLU A 123 -0.66 -18.93 11.74
N LYS A 124 0.49 -18.27 11.53
CA LYS A 124 1.50 -18.14 12.57
C LYS A 124 2.28 -16.83 12.40
N ASP A 125 2.47 -16.11 13.52
CA ASP A 125 3.29 -14.90 13.61
C ASP A 125 2.95 -13.83 12.55
N GLY A 126 1.67 -13.70 12.18
CA GLY A 126 1.19 -12.76 11.17
C GLY A 126 1.40 -13.22 9.72
N PHE A 127 1.57 -14.52 9.48
CA PHE A 127 1.69 -15.11 8.15
C PHE A 127 0.72 -16.27 7.95
N ILE A 128 0.24 -16.43 6.72
CA ILE A 128 -0.41 -17.64 6.21
C ILE A 128 0.71 -18.53 5.66
N ILE A 129 0.96 -19.66 6.32
CA ILE A 129 2.03 -20.59 5.96
C ILE A 129 1.40 -21.73 5.15
N VAL A 130 1.86 -21.89 3.91
CA VAL A 130 1.45 -22.96 3.00
C VAL A 130 2.62 -23.93 2.85
N PRO A 131 2.59 -25.11 3.49
CA PRO A 131 3.72 -26.02 3.47
C PRO A 131 3.86 -26.72 2.13
N SER A 132 5.09 -26.73 1.57
CA SER A 132 5.48 -27.55 0.41
C SER A 132 4.41 -27.62 -0.70
N PHE A 133 3.89 -26.47 -1.14
CA PHE A 133 2.72 -26.41 -2.03
C PHE A 133 2.95 -27.14 -3.36
N GLY A 134 4.19 -27.25 -3.85
CA GLY A 134 4.49 -27.76 -5.19
C GLY A 134 3.88 -26.90 -6.31
N ASP A 135 3.58 -27.53 -7.44
CA ASP A 135 3.06 -26.82 -8.61
C ASP A 135 1.58 -26.45 -8.46
N GLY A 136 1.22 -25.21 -8.80
CA GLY A 136 -0.18 -24.77 -8.83
C GLY A 136 -0.35 -23.26 -8.73
N LYS A 137 -1.59 -22.86 -8.45
CA LYS A 137 -1.96 -21.46 -8.21
C LYS A 137 -2.49 -21.26 -6.80
N ILE A 138 -2.10 -20.13 -6.20
CA ILE A 138 -2.63 -19.64 -4.94
C ILE A 138 -3.22 -18.26 -5.22
N ILE A 139 -4.46 -18.01 -4.82
CA ILE A 139 -5.13 -16.73 -4.97
C ILE A 139 -5.39 -16.17 -3.59
N LEU A 140 -4.99 -14.92 -3.36
CA LEU A 140 -5.14 -14.23 -2.08
C LEU A 140 -5.86 -12.90 -2.27
N SER A 141 -6.78 -12.57 -1.37
CA SER A 141 -7.40 -11.24 -1.29
C SER A 141 -7.54 -10.79 0.16
N PHE A 142 -7.60 -9.48 0.36
CA PHE A 142 -7.70 -8.85 1.68
C PHE A 142 -8.88 -7.89 1.73
N GLY A 143 -9.60 -7.87 2.86
CA GLY A 143 -10.60 -6.85 3.13
C GLY A 143 -9.95 -5.49 3.36
N MET A 144 -10.39 -4.47 2.62
CA MET A 144 -9.97 -3.08 2.81
C MET A 144 -11.17 -2.22 3.21
N GLU A 145 -11.00 -1.45 4.28
CA GLU A 145 -12.01 -0.54 4.80
C GLU A 145 -11.40 0.85 5.04
N PHE A 146 -12.28 1.85 5.13
CA PHE A 146 -11.90 3.19 5.55
C PHE A 146 -11.79 3.27 7.07
N GLU A 147 -10.74 3.92 7.55
CA GLU A 147 -10.50 4.09 8.98
C GLU A 147 -9.92 5.48 9.27
N LEU A 148 -10.42 6.14 10.31
CA LEU A 148 -9.76 7.31 10.88
C LEU A 148 -8.78 6.85 11.96
N LYS A 149 -7.51 7.21 11.82
CA LYS A 149 -6.46 6.91 12.79
C LYS A 149 -6.00 8.19 13.48
N GLY A 150 -6.20 8.24 14.79
CA GLY A 150 -5.75 9.33 15.65
C GLY A 150 -4.23 9.49 15.63
N VAL A 151 -3.76 10.70 15.90
CA VAL A 151 -2.33 10.97 16.09
C VAL A 151 -1.95 10.76 17.57
N PRO A 152 -0.67 10.42 17.88
CA PRO A 152 -0.27 10.10 19.25
C PRO A 152 -0.39 11.25 20.26
N ASP A 153 -0.38 12.50 19.80
CA ASP A 153 -0.21 13.72 20.59
C ASP A 153 -1.45 14.63 20.65
N ASP A 154 -2.47 14.37 19.83
CA ASP A 154 -3.72 15.13 19.78
C ASP A 154 -4.89 14.21 19.40
N ASP A 155 -5.77 13.93 20.36
CA ASP A 155 -6.93 13.05 20.18
C ASP A 155 -8.05 13.67 19.32
N THR A 156 -7.95 14.97 19.03
CA THR A 156 -8.88 15.70 18.15
C THR A 156 -8.45 15.68 16.69
N ILE A 157 -7.27 15.14 16.38
CA ILE A 157 -6.72 15.07 15.02
C ILE A 157 -6.62 13.62 14.55
N SER A 158 -6.98 13.36 13.30
CA SER A 158 -6.83 12.04 12.70
C SER A 158 -6.44 12.11 11.22
N SER A 159 -5.84 11.02 10.75
CA SER A 159 -5.59 10.75 9.33
C SER A 159 -6.61 9.75 8.81
N LEU A 160 -6.99 9.84 7.53
CA LEU A 160 -7.88 8.89 6.88
C LEU A 160 -7.07 7.81 6.15
N HIS A 161 -7.42 6.55 6.34
CA HIS A 161 -6.75 5.40 5.71
C HIS A 161 -7.75 4.55 4.93
N TYR A 162 -7.30 3.91 3.86
CA TYR A 162 -8.02 2.85 3.15
C TYR A 162 -7.07 1.67 2.93
N GLY A 163 -7.22 0.62 3.74
CA GLY A 163 -6.22 -0.46 3.81
C GLY A 163 -4.81 0.07 4.12
N PRO A 164 -3.79 -0.16 3.26
CA PRO A 164 -2.43 0.35 3.48
C PRO A 164 -2.26 1.84 3.11
N MET A 165 -3.26 2.47 2.48
CA MET A 165 -3.09 3.79 1.88
C MET A 165 -3.53 4.90 2.83
N VAL A 166 -2.66 5.89 3.00
CA VAL A 166 -3.07 7.20 3.55
C VAL A 166 -3.86 7.94 2.48
N MET A 167 -5.06 8.35 2.83
CA MET A 167 -6.00 9.06 1.98
C MET A 167 -5.99 10.55 2.33
N VAL A 168 -6.16 11.40 1.33
CA VAL A 168 -6.18 12.85 1.48
C VAL A 168 -7.40 13.44 0.79
N ILE A 169 -7.91 14.55 1.34
CA ILE A 169 -8.97 15.34 0.68
C ILE A 169 -8.32 16.42 -0.16
N LEU A 170 -8.70 16.51 -1.44
CA LEU A 170 -8.28 17.61 -2.30
C LEU A 170 -9.06 18.88 -1.95
N SER A 171 -8.36 19.88 -1.45
CA SER A 171 -8.90 21.18 -1.08
C SER A 171 -7.74 22.17 -0.89
N SER A 172 -7.99 23.43 -1.23
CA SER A 172 -7.05 24.54 -1.00
C SER A 172 -7.35 25.32 0.28
N ASP A 173 -8.33 24.90 1.08
CA ASP A 173 -8.64 25.55 2.36
C ASP A 173 -7.45 25.37 3.33
N GLU A 174 -7.06 26.46 3.98
CA GLU A 174 -5.96 26.47 4.94
C GLU A 174 -6.45 26.15 6.38
N LYS A 175 -7.75 25.98 6.56
CA LYS A 175 -8.35 25.51 7.81
C LYS A 175 -8.58 24.01 7.78
N TYR A 176 -8.43 23.36 8.93
CA TYR A 176 -8.76 21.93 9.05
C TYR A 176 -10.21 21.64 8.68
N ILE A 177 -10.39 20.68 7.79
CA ILE A 177 -11.69 20.03 7.55
C ILE A 177 -12.03 19.22 8.79
N THR A 178 -13.28 19.33 9.24
CA THR A 178 -13.81 18.55 10.36
C THR A 178 -14.59 17.35 9.84
N LEU A 179 -14.27 16.17 10.36
CA LEU A 179 -14.95 14.91 10.10
C LEU A 179 -15.55 14.37 11.41
N SER A 180 -16.59 13.55 11.29
CA SER A 180 -17.09 12.71 12.38
C SER A 180 -16.65 11.27 12.18
N LYS A 181 -16.53 10.47 13.24
CA LYS A 181 -16.15 9.04 13.09
C LYS A 181 -17.04 8.26 12.13
N GLY A 182 -18.34 8.59 12.07
CA GLY A 182 -19.30 7.97 11.16
C GLY A 182 -19.16 8.35 9.68
N ASP A 183 -18.41 9.40 9.35
CA ASP A 183 -18.28 9.87 7.97
C ASP A 183 -17.60 8.84 7.06
N VAL A 184 -16.75 7.97 7.60
CA VAL A 184 -16.08 6.92 6.84
C VAL A 184 -17.06 5.96 6.16
N PHE A 185 -18.24 5.76 6.74
CA PHE A 185 -19.30 4.91 6.19
C PHE A 185 -20.05 5.57 5.02
N ASN A 186 -19.90 6.89 4.86
CA ASN A 186 -20.53 7.66 3.79
C ASN A 186 -19.59 7.89 2.59
N ILE A 187 -18.35 7.38 2.63
CA ILE A 187 -17.39 7.50 1.53
C ILE A 187 -17.86 6.64 0.36
N ARG A 188 -17.98 7.25 -0.82
CA ARG A 188 -18.44 6.60 -2.04
C ARG A 188 -17.29 6.43 -3.03
N LYS A 189 -17.28 5.32 -3.75
CA LYS A 189 -16.35 5.12 -4.88
C LYS A 189 -16.77 5.99 -6.06
N SER A 190 -15.79 6.61 -6.71
CA SER A 190 -15.96 7.22 -8.02
C SER A 190 -15.88 6.15 -9.13
N GLU A 191 -16.13 6.56 -10.37
CA GLU A 191 -15.87 5.74 -11.56
C GLU A 191 -14.36 5.52 -11.79
N LYS A 192 -13.53 6.44 -11.31
CA LYS A 192 -12.06 6.35 -11.46
C LYS A 192 -11.45 5.47 -10.36
N PRO A 193 -10.49 4.58 -10.72
CA PRO A 193 -9.79 3.77 -9.72
C PRO A 193 -9.15 4.64 -8.65
N LEU A 194 -9.32 4.24 -7.38
CA LEU A 194 -8.76 4.92 -6.21
C LEU A 194 -9.23 6.37 -6.01
N GLU A 195 -10.28 6.81 -6.70
CA GLU A 195 -10.96 8.08 -6.39
C GLU A 195 -12.23 7.81 -5.61
N PHE A 196 -12.47 8.61 -4.58
CA PHE A 196 -13.61 8.51 -3.70
C PHE A 196 -14.19 9.89 -3.41
N GLU A 197 -15.40 9.93 -2.86
CA GLU A 197 -16.11 11.17 -2.53
C GLU A 197 -16.73 11.11 -1.13
N LEU A 198 -16.68 12.25 -0.43
CA LEU A 198 -17.31 12.45 0.87
C LEU A 198 -17.72 13.91 1.02
N ASN A 199 -19.00 14.17 1.29
CA ASN A 199 -19.52 15.53 1.53
C ASN A 199 -19.14 16.55 0.41
N GLY A 200 -19.06 16.09 -0.84
CA GLY A 200 -18.64 16.91 -1.99
C GLY A 200 -17.12 17.06 -2.17
N TYR A 201 -16.32 16.56 -1.25
CA TYR A 201 -14.88 16.51 -1.38
C TYR A 201 -14.41 15.28 -2.15
N LYS A 202 -13.39 15.46 -2.97
CA LYS A 202 -12.66 14.35 -3.59
C LYS A 202 -11.59 13.83 -2.65
N ILE A 203 -11.59 12.51 -2.45
CA ILE A 203 -10.61 11.76 -1.65
C ILE A 203 -9.78 10.89 -2.58
N VAL A 204 -8.46 10.94 -2.43
CA VAL A 204 -7.50 10.12 -3.19
C VAL A 204 -6.36 9.64 -2.29
N PRO A 205 -5.65 8.55 -2.63
CA PRO A 205 -4.40 8.21 -1.97
C PRO A 205 -3.39 9.36 -2.08
N ASN A 206 -2.61 9.59 -1.01
CA ASN A 206 -1.62 10.66 -1.01
C ASN A 206 -0.60 10.52 -2.15
N PHE A 207 -0.26 9.31 -2.60
CA PHE A 207 0.69 9.17 -3.71
C PHE A 207 0.16 9.66 -5.07
N MET A 208 -1.14 9.94 -5.19
CA MET A 208 -1.76 10.52 -6.38
C MET A 208 -1.80 12.06 -6.34
N THR A 209 -1.44 12.69 -5.22
CA THR A 209 -1.39 14.15 -5.10
C THR A 209 -0.02 14.64 -5.50
N ASN A 210 0.08 15.32 -6.64
CA ASN A 210 1.34 15.95 -7.06
C ASN A 210 1.24 17.46 -6.81
N LYS A 211 0.78 18.21 -7.81
CA LYS A 211 0.63 19.68 -7.77
C LYS A 211 -0.73 20.14 -7.21
N SER A 212 -1.49 19.24 -6.59
CA SER A 212 -2.79 19.54 -6.00
C SER A 212 -2.63 19.88 -4.52
N ARG A 213 -3.40 20.87 -4.05
CA ARG A 213 -3.53 21.15 -2.61
C ARG A 213 -4.39 20.10 -1.94
N TYR A 214 -4.01 19.69 -0.73
CA TYR A 214 -4.69 18.62 -0.01
C TYR A 214 -4.66 18.79 1.52
N HIS A 215 -5.50 17.99 2.18
CA HIS A 215 -5.51 17.79 3.62
C HIS A 215 -5.16 16.33 3.92
N ALA A 216 -4.08 16.09 4.66
CA ALA A 216 -3.70 14.77 5.15
C ALA A 216 -4.25 14.47 6.56
N TYR A 217 -4.53 15.53 7.31
CA TYR A 217 -5.09 15.46 8.66
C TYR A 217 -6.38 16.26 8.77
N PHE A 218 -7.26 15.76 9.65
CA PHE A 218 -8.61 16.24 9.84
C PHE A 218 -8.87 16.43 11.33
N LYS A 219 -9.67 17.44 11.67
CA LYS A 219 -10.26 17.51 13.01
C LYS A 219 -11.37 16.49 13.12
N VAL A 220 -11.43 15.76 14.23
CA VAL A 220 -12.47 14.77 14.48
C VAL A 220 -13.35 15.21 15.65
N LYS A 221 -14.67 15.12 15.46
CA LYS A 221 -15.68 15.34 16.50
C LYS A 221 -16.50 14.08 16.76
#